data_AF-K1TRQ0-F1
#
_entry.id   AF-K1TRQ0-F1
#
_cell.length_a   1.000
_cell.length_b   1.000
_cell.length_c   1.000
_cell.angle_alpha   90.00
_cell.angle_beta   90.00
_cell.angle_gamma   90.00
#
_symmetry.space_group_name_H-M   'P 1'
#
loop_
_entity.id
_entity.type
_entity.pdbx_description
1 polymer ?
#
loop_
_entity_poly.entity_id
_entity_poly.type
_entity_poly.pdbx_seq_one_letter_code
_entity_poly.pdbx_strand_id
1 'polypeptide(L)'
;MNVLAHIVEFRNGESGMHVHHIKQLTSILLQNLIEKTDKYRLTENDILLISTASSLHDIGKISIDDKILNKPGRLTAEEFEVIKTHSVIGAEMLQDLHNTHNYPLFDKAYEICRWHHERYDGKGYPDGLKGEEIPISAQVTSLADVYDALTSNRCYKKAFSHEKAMEMILDGQCGAFNPVLLQCLKDCEKQILAEFSDSIDTTQDDRLLIRATEELVENKISSDKIDFSAHLPIAARDRWNFFSDGSGEIQFEYDAILDVLRLTKYGAKVLGLQELTMHPRGLKQGYLGAQNIQNILDAMQSEASLEKPVVKIKKQLSLNGPRRWYEIRIRTLWSNEEKP
;
A
#
# COMPACT_ATOMS: atom_id res chain seq x y z
N MET A 1 -8.04 -1.76 -1.08
CA MET A 1 -7.41 -2.92 -1.76
C MET A 1 -5.91 -2.99 -1.55
N ASN A 2 -5.19 -1.86 -1.47
CA ASN A 2 -3.73 -1.83 -1.35
C ASN A 2 -3.15 -2.55 -0.11
N VAL A 3 -3.92 -2.66 0.99
CA VAL A 3 -3.43 -3.28 2.24
C VAL A 3 -3.05 -4.75 2.05
N LEU A 4 -3.88 -5.55 1.35
CA LEU A 4 -3.58 -6.97 1.14
C LEU A 4 -2.36 -7.16 0.23
N ALA A 5 -2.25 -6.37 -0.83
CA ALA A 5 -1.07 -6.37 -1.70
C ALA A 5 0.20 -6.05 -0.91
N HIS A 6 0.16 -4.99 -0.08
CA HIS A 6 1.32 -4.60 0.72
C HIS A 6 1.72 -5.68 1.73
N ILE A 7 0.76 -6.34 2.39
CA ILE A 7 1.03 -7.45 3.33
C ILE A 7 1.79 -8.58 2.64
N VAL A 8 1.36 -8.94 1.42
CA VAL A 8 2.01 -10.00 0.65
C VAL A 8 3.42 -9.60 0.22
N GLU A 9 3.62 -8.37 -0.20
CA GLU A 9 4.94 -7.85 -0.60
C GLU A 9 5.93 -7.80 0.58
N PHE A 10 5.46 -7.32 1.74
CA PHE A 10 6.31 -7.26 2.93
C PHE A 10 6.75 -8.66 3.38
N ARG A 11 5.86 -9.65 3.24
CA ARG A 11 6.17 -11.06 3.52
C ARG A 11 7.23 -11.64 2.58
N ASN A 12 7.39 -11.10 1.37
CA ASN A 12 8.40 -11.49 0.39
C ASN A 12 9.66 -10.59 0.42
N GLY A 13 9.78 -9.70 1.42
CA GLY A 13 10.91 -8.77 1.52
C GLY A 13 10.95 -7.72 0.41
N GLU A 14 9.83 -7.50 -0.28
CA GLU A 14 9.64 -6.41 -1.23
C GLU A 14 9.18 -5.16 -0.49
N SER A 15 9.65 -3.98 -0.92
CA SER A 15 9.23 -2.73 -0.28
C SER A 15 7.76 -2.46 -0.62
N GLY A 16 6.96 -1.96 0.32
CA GLY A 16 5.57 -1.56 0.00
C GLY A 16 5.45 -0.45 -1.05
N MET A 17 6.57 0.19 -1.44
CA MET A 17 6.68 1.07 -2.60
C MET A 17 6.54 0.36 -3.95
N HIS A 18 6.86 -0.93 -4.02
CA HIS A 18 6.82 -1.73 -5.24
C HIS A 18 5.43 -1.67 -5.88
N VAL A 19 4.39 -1.99 -5.10
CA VAL A 19 2.98 -1.96 -5.54
C VAL A 19 2.58 -0.60 -6.09
N HIS A 20 3.07 0.48 -5.48
CA HIS A 20 2.81 1.85 -5.92
C HIS A 20 3.53 2.14 -7.24
N HIS A 21 4.81 1.78 -7.34
CA HIS A 21 5.61 1.93 -8.55
C HIS A 21 4.98 1.17 -9.73
N ILE A 22 4.56 -0.08 -9.52
CA ILE A 22 3.91 -0.89 -10.57
C ILE A 22 2.65 -0.21 -11.07
N LYS A 23 1.82 0.32 -10.16
CA LYS A 23 0.61 1.05 -10.52
C LYS A 23 0.92 2.30 -11.36
N GLN A 24 1.88 3.11 -10.92
CA GLN A 24 2.28 4.33 -11.63
C GLN A 24 2.86 4.01 -13.01
N LEU A 25 3.85 3.10 -13.08
CA LEU A 25 4.46 2.66 -14.33
C LEU A 25 3.41 2.11 -15.31
N THR A 26 2.50 1.27 -14.81
CA THR A 26 1.40 0.73 -15.62
C THR A 26 0.54 1.85 -16.21
N SER A 27 0.19 2.86 -15.40
CA SER A 27 -0.59 4.01 -15.86
C SER A 27 0.14 4.82 -16.94
N ILE A 28 1.43 5.12 -16.74
CA ILE A 28 2.25 5.88 -17.70
C ILE A 28 2.36 5.13 -19.03
N LEU A 29 2.67 3.84 -18.98
CA LEU A 29 2.83 3.00 -20.16
C LEU A 29 1.52 2.88 -20.96
N LEU A 30 0.39 2.72 -20.27
CA LEU A 30 -0.92 2.64 -20.91
C LEU A 30 -1.33 3.96 -21.56
N GLN A 31 -1.06 5.10 -20.91
CA GLN A 31 -1.34 6.42 -21.48
C GLN A 31 -0.57 6.64 -22.78
N ASN A 32 0.72 6.27 -22.81
CA ASN A 32 1.49 6.35 -24.04
C ASN A 32 1.03 5.34 -25.11
N LEU A 33 0.63 4.15 -24.69
CA LEU A 33 0.15 3.10 -25.59
C LEU A 33 -1.07 3.55 -26.40
N ILE A 34 -2.07 4.17 -25.75
CA ILE A 34 -3.29 4.62 -26.44
C ILE A 34 -3.03 5.78 -27.42
N GLU A 35 -2.00 6.58 -27.17
CA GLU A 35 -1.56 7.63 -28.10
C GLU A 35 -0.78 7.04 -29.29
N LYS A 36 -0.09 5.92 -29.07
CA LYS A 36 0.77 5.29 -30.07
C LYS A 36 0.03 4.32 -30.99
N THR A 37 -1.02 3.66 -30.53
CA THR A 37 -1.77 2.69 -31.35
C THR A 37 -3.23 2.54 -31.00
N ASP A 38 -4.07 2.47 -32.04
CA ASP A 38 -5.50 2.23 -31.98
C ASP A 38 -5.85 0.74 -31.78
N LYS A 39 -4.84 -0.14 -31.77
CA LYS A 39 -5.00 -1.60 -31.69
C LYS A 39 -5.72 -2.01 -30.41
N TYR A 40 -5.37 -1.38 -29.29
CA TYR A 40 -5.98 -1.61 -27.99
C TYR A 40 -6.95 -0.47 -27.72
N ARG A 41 -8.26 -0.75 -27.86
CA ARG A 41 -9.31 0.24 -27.60
C ARG A 41 -9.53 0.37 -26.10
N LEU A 42 -8.62 1.07 -25.42
CA LEU A 42 -8.69 1.34 -23.98
C LEU A 42 -9.22 2.76 -23.74
N THR A 43 -10.11 2.88 -22.77
CA THR A 43 -10.61 4.16 -22.24
C THR A 43 -9.79 4.60 -21.03
N GLU A 44 -9.91 5.85 -20.61
CA GLU A 44 -9.31 6.32 -19.34
C GLU A 44 -9.75 5.47 -18.14
N ASN A 45 -10.99 4.98 -18.15
CA ASN A 45 -11.49 4.07 -17.12
C ASN A 45 -10.78 2.71 -17.16
N ASP A 46 -10.46 2.18 -18.34
CA ASP A 46 -9.69 0.94 -18.46
C ASP A 46 -8.26 1.13 -17.92
N ILE A 47 -7.63 2.28 -18.19
CA ILE A 47 -6.31 2.61 -17.64
C ILE A 47 -6.36 2.64 -16.12
N LEU A 48 -7.37 3.28 -15.53
CA LEU A 48 -7.56 3.31 -14.08
C LEU A 48 -7.78 1.90 -13.50
N LEU A 49 -8.60 1.08 -14.16
CA LEU A 49 -8.87 -0.29 -13.73
C LEU A 49 -7.61 -1.16 -13.80
N ILE A 50 -6.89 -1.16 -14.92
CA ILE A 50 -5.68 -1.98 -15.13
C ILE A 50 -4.57 -1.55 -14.17
N SER A 51 -4.30 -0.25 -14.04
CA SER A 51 -3.30 0.26 -13.09
C SER A 51 -3.66 0.00 -11.63
N THR A 52 -4.95 0.00 -11.27
CA THR A 52 -5.38 -0.38 -9.92
C THR A 52 -5.27 -1.89 -9.69
N ALA A 53 -5.62 -2.69 -10.71
CA ALA A 53 -5.52 -4.13 -10.67
C ALA A 53 -4.08 -4.64 -10.63
N SER A 54 -3.13 -3.93 -11.23
CA SER A 54 -1.71 -4.32 -11.26
C SER A 54 -1.10 -4.43 -9.86
N SER A 55 -1.63 -3.70 -8.89
CA SER A 55 -1.25 -3.83 -7.49
C SER A 55 -1.51 -5.21 -6.89
N LEU A 56 -2.36 -6.03 -7.50
CA LEU A 56 -2.73 -7.36 -6.99
C LEU A 56 -1.95 -8.49 -7.67
N HIS A 57 -1.05 -8.20 -8.62
CA HIS A 57 -0.41 -9.23 -9.47
C HIS A 57 0.20 -10.40 -8.68
N ASP A 58 0.74 -10.11 -7.50
CA ASP A 58 1.44 -11.07 -6.67
C ASP A 58 0.65 -11.55 -5.44
N ILE A 59 -0.65 -11.27 -5.34
CA ILE A 59 -1.47 -11.65 -4.18
C ILE A 59 -1.41 -13.15 -3.85
N GLY A 60 -1.24 -14.00 -4.87
CA GLY A 60 -1.11 -15.45 -4.70
C GLY A 60 0.13 -15.90 -3.94
N LYS A 61 1.15 -15.04 -3.78
CA LYS A 61 2.33 -15.34 -2.93
C LYS A 61 1.91 -15.62 -1.48
N ILE A 62 0.72 -15.17 -1.04
CA ILE A 62 0.15 -15.48 0.29
C ILE A 62 0.07 -17.00 0.57
N SER A 63 -0.04 -17.84 -0.46
CA SER A 63 -0.13 -19.29 -0.31
C SER A 63 1.21 -20.03 -0.46
N ILE A 64 2.30 -19.33 -0.77
CA ILE A 64 3.64 -19.91 -0.92
C ILE A 64 4.32 -20.00 0.46
N ASP A 65 4.97 -21.12 0.79
CA ASP A 65 5.64 -21.30 2.09
C ASP A 65 6.78 -20.30 2.30
N ASP A 66 6.88 -19.72 3.50
CA ASP A 66 7.89 -18.71 3.86
C ASP A 66 9.33 -19.18 3.63
N LYS A 67 9.60 -20.49 3.80
CA LYS A 67 10.95 -21.05 3.63
C LYS A 67 11.38 -21.05 2.17
N ILE A 68 10.43 -21.12 1.24
CA ILE A 68 10.67 -21.04 -0.20
C ILE A 68 10.71 -19.57 -0.61
N LEU A 69 9.70 -18.80 -0.18
CA LEU A 69 9.54 -17.39 -0.53
C LEU A 69 10.74 -16.53 -0.07
N ASN A 70 11.19 -16.73 1.19
CA ASN A 70 12.27 -15.96 1.80
C ASN A 70 13.61 -16.73 1.83
N LYS A 71 13.81 -17.71 0.94
CA LYS A 71 15.03 -18.52 0.93
C LYS A 71 16.26 -17.65 0.67
N PRO A 72 17.28 -17.64 1.54
CA PRO A 72 18.52 -16.93 1.25
C PRO A 72 19.34 -17.70 0.19
N GLY A 73 19.31 -17.21 -1.05
CA GLY A 73 20.09 -17.75 -2.17
C GLY A 73 19.24 -18.15 -3.37
N ARG A 74 19.79 -19.00 -4.25
CA ARG A 74 19.07 -19.48 -5.43
C ARG A 74 18.09 -20.59 -5.05
N LEU A 75 16.89 -20.53 -5.64
CA LEU A 75 15.90 -21.58 -5.57
C LEU A 75 16.36 -22.81 -6.36
N THR A 76 15.97 -24.00 -5.92
CA THR A 76 16.05 -25.21 -6.75
C THR A 76 15.01 -25.16 -7.86
N ALA A 77 15.10 -26.06 -8.84
CA ALA A 77 14.09 -26.14 -9.89
C ALA A 77 12.70 -26.43 -9.31
N GLU A 78 12.62 -27.32 -8.33
CA GLU A 78 11.38 -27.72 -7.66
C GLU A 78 10.78 -26.58 -6.84
N GLU A 79 11.62 -25.83 -6.12
CA GLU A 79 11.19 -24.64 -5.38
C GLU A 79 10.70 -23.54 -6.33
N PHE A 80 11.35 -23.37 -7.48
CA PHE A 80 10.91 -22.44 -8.49
C PHE A 80 9.55 -22.85 -9.09
N GLU A 81 9.32 -24.15 -9.34
CA GLU A 81 8.00 -24.65 -9.74
C GLU A 81 6.92 -24.30 -8.71
N VAL A 82 7.23 -24.39 -7.40
CA VAL A 82 6.31 -23.95 -6.35
C VAL A 82 6.05 -22.45 -6.43
N ILE A 83 7.08 -21.61 -6.56
CA ILE A 83 6.88 -20.16 -6.65
C ILE A 83 5.98 -19.79 -7.84
N LYS A 84 6.17 -20.41 -9.01
CA LYS A 84 5.34 -20.12 -10.20
C LYS A 84 3.84 -20.28 -9.96
N THR A 85 3.44 -21.12 -8.99
CA THR A 85 2.02 -21.36 -8.67
C THR A 85 1.31 -20.11 -8.12
N HIS A 86 2.02 -19.09 -7.62
CA HIS A 86 1.37 -17.86 -7.12
C HIS A 86 0.48 -17.20 -8.18
N SER A 87 0.87 -17.26 -9.46
CA SER A 87 0.11 -16.70 -10.57
C SER A 87 -1.27 -17.34 -10.69
N VAL A 88 -1.32 -18.68 -10.67
CA VAL A 88 -2.54 -19.48 -10.72
C VAL A 88 -3.39 -19.28 -9.46
N ILE A 89 -2.75 -19.36 -8.29
CA ILE A 89 -3.44 -19.21 -7.00
C ILE A 89 -4.10 -17.84 -6.87
N GLY A 90 -3.37 -16.76 -7.21
CA GLY A 90 -3.90 -15.40 -7.18
C GLY A 90 -5.09 -15.22 -8.13
N ALA A 91 -5.03 -15.82 -9.31
CA ALA A 91 -6.14 -15.82 -10.25
C ALA A 91 -7.37 -16.56 -9.70
N GLU A 92 -7.19 -17.75 -9.13
CA GLU A 92 -8.28 -18.54 -8.52
C GLU A 92 -8.96 -17.79 -7.36
N MET A 93 -8.17 -17.15 -6.49
CA MET A 93 -8.70 -16.30 -5.40
C MET A 93 -9.62 -15.18 -5.91
N LEU A 94 -9.26 -14.56 -7.05
CA LEU A 94 -10.04 -13.48 -7.64
C LEU A 94 -11.26 -13.99 -8.40
N GLN A 95 -11.18 -15.18 -8.99
CA GLN A 95 -12.31 -15.82 -9.67
C GLN A 95 -13.46 -16.13 -8.70
N ASP A 96 -13.15 -16.62 -7.51
CA ASP A 96 -14.15 -16.88 -6.46
C ASP A 96 -14.89 -15.61 -6.02
N LEU A 97 -14.16 -14.48 -5.95
CA LEU A 97 -14.72 -13.18 -5.64
C LEU A 97 -15.58 -12.63 -6.77
N HIS A 98 -15.15 -12.79 -8.03
CA HIS A 98 -15.91 -12.37 -9.21
C HIS A 98 -17.24 -13.10 -9.34
N ASN A 99 -17.26 -14.42 -9.09
CA ASN A 99 -18.49 -15.23 -9.10
C ASN A 99 -19.54 -14.72 -8.08
N THR A 100 -19.09 -14.01 -7.05
CA THR A 100 -19.95 -13.42 -6.03
C THR A 100 -20.39 -12.00 -6.40
N HIS A 101 -19.55 -11.24 -7.13
CA HIS A 101 -19.85 -9.87 -7.57
C HIS A 101 -19.19 -9.54 -8.91
N ASN A 102 -19.99 -9.13 -9.89
CA ASN A 102 -19.51 -8.82 -11.25
C ASN A 102 -18.86 -7.42 -11.30
N TYR A 103 -17.59 -7.33 -10.89
CA TYR A 103 -16.81 -6.09 -10.92
C TYR A 103 -15.69 -6.17 -11.99
N PRO A 104 -15.67 -5.24 -12.97
CA PRO A 104 -14.64 -5.19 -14.02
C PRO A 104 -13.19 -5.13 -13.52
N LEU A 105 -12.98 -4.62 -12.31
CA LEU A 105 -11.67 -4.58 -11.67
C LEU A 105 -11.12 -5.99 -11.41
N PHE A 106 -11.97 -6.94 -10.99
CA PHE A 106 -11.54 -8.30 -10.69
C PHE A 106 -11.22 -9.10 -11.96
N ASP A 107 -11.85 -8.76 -13.08
CA ASP A 107 -11.48 -9.34 -14.38
C ASP A 107 -10.05 -8.96 -14.76
N LYS A 108 -9.71 -7.67 -14.60
CA LYS A 108 -8.35 -7.18 -14.86
C LYS A 108 -7.34 -7.74 -13.87
N ALA A 109 -7.70 -7.83 -12.60
CA ALA A 109 -6.83 -8.43 -11.59
C ALA A 109 -6.61 -9.92 -11.86
N TYR A 110 -7.63 -10.66 -12.31
CA TYR A 110 -7.50 -12.06 -12.71
C TYR A 110 -6.54 -12.22 -13.89
N GLU A 111 -6.75 -11.44 -14.96
CA GLU A 111 -5.88 -11.45 -16.16
C GLU A 111 -4.41 -11.21 -15.76
N ILE A 112 -4.18 -10.20 -14.92
CA ILE A 112 -2.84 -9.83 -14.45
C ILE A 112 -2.24 -10.93 -13.57
N CYS A 113 -2.93 -11.39 -12.53
CA CYS A 113 -2.40 -12.42 -11.64
C CYS A 113 -2.01 -13.67 -12.42
N ARG A 114 -2.89 -14.12 -13.33
CA ARG A 114 -2.64 -15.35 -14.07
C ARG A 114 -1.49 -15.19 -15.06
N TRP A 115 -1.35 -14.05 -15.73
CA TRP A 115 -0.52 -13.96 -16.93
C TRP A 115 0.57 -12.89 -16.94
N HIS A 116 0.81 -12.16 -15.85
CA HIS A 116 1.91 -11.17 -15.81
C HIS A 116 3.32 -11.79 -15.95
N HIS A 117 3.46 -13.10 -15.80
CA HIS A 117 4.69 -13.85 -16.09
C HIS A 117 4.70 -14.57 -17.45
N GLU A 118 3.63 -14.39 -18.25
CA GLU A 118 3.67 -14.81 -19.64
C GLU A 118 4.64 -13.94 -20.43
N ARG A 119 5.30 -14.54 -21.42
CA ARG A 119 6.29 -13.85 -22.26
C ARG A 119 5.76 -13.76 -23.68
N TYR A 120 6.01 -12.63 -24.33
CA TYR A 120 5.54 -12.38 -25.68
C TYR A 120 6.03 -13.43 -26.71
N ASP A 121 7.15 -14.12 -26.41
CA ASP A 121 7.70 -15.22 -27.21
C ASP A 121 7.07 -16.61 -26.96
N GLY A 122 6.15 -16.73 -25.99
CA GLY A 122 5.49 -17.99 -25.59
C GLY A 122 6.32 -18.86 -24.65
N LYS A 123 7.40 -18.33 -24.06
CA LYS A 123 8.25 -19.07 -23.11
C LYS A 123 7.96 -18.73 -21.64
N GLY A 124 6.84 -18.04 -21.40
CA GLY A 124 6.38 -17.69 -20.07
C GLY A 124 5.60 -18.82 -19.42
N TYR A 125 4.91 -18.47 -18.33
CA TYR A 125 4.06 -19.37 -17.56
C TYR A 125 2.86 -18.58 -17.02
N PRO A 126 1.76 -19.24 -16.59
CA PRO A 126 1.56 -20.69 -16.45
C PRO A 126 1.05 -21.42 -17.70
N ASP A 127 0.43 -20.71 -18.65
CA ASP A 127 -0.33 -21.29 -19.76
C ASP A 127 0.46 -21.30 -21.08
N GLY A 128 1.58 -20.57 -21.17
CA GLY A 128 2.46 -20.52 -22.35
C GLY A 128 1.88 -19.69 -23.50
N LEU A 129 1.07 -18.67 -23.16
CA LEU A 129 0.43 -17.77 -24.13
C LEU A 129 1.48 -17.01 -24.94
N LYS A 130 1.20 -16.78 -26.24
CA LYS A 130 2.14 -16.12 -27.14
C LYS A 130 1.56 -14.85 -27.75
N GLY A 131 2.37 -13.80 -27.74
CA GLY A 131 2.05 -12.53 -28.38
C GLY A 131 0.73 -11.94 -27.86
N GLU A 132 -0.25 -11.84 -28.76
CA GLU A 132 -1.55 -11.21 -28.50
C GLU A 132 -2.56 -12.12 -27.78
N GLU A 133 -2.21 -13.38 -27.54
CA GLU A 133 -3.00 -14.25 -26.66
C GLU A 133 -2.93 -13.79 -25.20
N ILE A 134 -1.84 -13.09 -24.83
CA ILE A 134 -1.67 -12.49 -23.50
C ILE A 134 -2.51 -11.20 -23.46
N PRO A 135 -3.38 -10.98 -22.47
CA PRO A 135 -4.12 -9.72 -22.37
C PRO A 135 -3.20 -8.52 -22.18
N ILE A 136 -3.56 -7.37 -22.75
CA ILE A 136 -2.74 -6.16 -22.68
C ILE A 136 -2.49 -5.71 -21.22
N SER A 137 -3.43 -5.96 -20.32
CA SER A 137 -3.32 -5.74 -18.87
C SER A 137 -2.12 -6.50 -18.27
N ALA A 138 -2.00 -7.80 -18.56
CA ALA A 138 -0.89 -8.62 -18.13
C ALA A 138 0.43 -8.23 -18.82
N GLN A 139 0.40 -7.94 -20.12
CA GLN A 139 1.60 -7.52 -20.86
C GLN A 139 2.22 -6.24 -20.30
N VAL A 140 1.40 -5.22 -20.00
CA VAL A 140 1.90 -3.94 -19.46
C VAL A 140 2.39 -4.09 -18.02
N THR A 141 1.68 -4.86 -17.19
CA THR A 141 2.10 -5.11 -15.80
C THR A 141 3.39 -5.91 -15.74
N SER A 142 3.58 -6.89 -16.63
CA SER A 142 4.85 -7.65 -16.75
C SER A 142 6.05 -6.73 -17.00
N LEU A 143 5.91 -5.77 -17.91
CA LEU A 143 6.98 -4.82 -18.22
C LEU A 143 7.25 -3.86 -17.05
N ALA A 144 6.19 -3.38 -16.39
CA ALA A 144 6.29 -2.53 -15.21
C ALA A 144 6.99 -3.25 -14.05
N ASP A 145 6.60 -4.51 -13.77
CA ASP A 145 7.19 -5.36 -12.73
C ASP A 145 8.69 -5.56 -12.95
N VAL A 146 9.07 -5.96 -14.17
CA VAL A 146 10.47 -6.16 -14.51
C VAL A 146 11.28 -4.86 -14.40
N TYR A 147 10.75 -3.73 -14.84
CA TYR A 147 11.42 -2.45 -14.70
C TYR A 147 11.66 -2.12 -13.22
N ASP A 148 10.62 -2.17 -12.39
CA ASP A 148 10.75 -1.88 -10.96
C ASP A 148 11.70 -2.85 -10.25
N ALA A 149 11.63 -4.16 -10.56
CA ALA A 149 12.53 -5.17 -10.02
C ALA A 149 14.02 -4.93 -10.36
N LEU A 150 14.32 -4.18 -11.42
CA LEU A 150 15.68 -3.78 -11.77
C LEU A 150 16.10 -2.48 -11.09
N THR A 151 15.20 -1.50 -10.95
CA THR A 151 15.51 -0.16 -10.44
C THR A 151 15.28 0.02 -8.94
N SER A 152 14.59 -0.91 -8.29
CA SER A 152 14.31 -0.87 -6.86
C SER A 152 15.34 -1.68 -6.05
N ASN A 153 15.75 -1.15 -4.90
CA ASN A 153 16.61 -1.87 -3.97
C ASN A 153 15.79 -2.99 -3.31
N ARG A 154 16.26 -4.24 -3.44
CA ARG A 154 15.69 -5.39 -2.71
C ARG A 154 16.66 -5.85 -1.63
N CYS A 155 16.16 -6.51 -0.59
CA CYS A 155 16.98 -6.99 0.54
C CYS A 155 18.19 -7.85 0.12
N TYR A 156 18.12 -8.51 -1.05
CA TYR A 156 19.16 -9.36 -1.63
C TYR A 156 19.88 -8.77 -2.86
N LYS A 157 19.47 -7.59 -3.39
CA LYS A 157 20.01 -7.05 -4.65
C LYS A 157 20.02 -5.52 -4.67
N LYS A 158 21.18 -4.94 -5.01
CA LYS A 158 21.28 -3.50 -5.28
C LYS A 158 20.58 -3.15 -6.58
N ALA A 159 19.85 -2.03 -6.58
CA ALA A 159 19.24 -1.47 -7.78
C ALA A 159 20.27 -1.22 -8.89
N PHE A 160 19.88 -1.49 -10.13
CA PHE A 160 20.56 -0.98 -11.31
C PHE A 160 20.22 0.49 -11.52
N SER A 161 21.09 1.23 -12.23
CA SER A 161 20.70 2.57 -12.67
C SER A 161 19.57 2.47 -13.70
N HIS A 162 18.81 3.55 -13.83
CA HIS A 162 17.76 3.67 -14.83
C HIS A 162 18.26 3.32 -16.25
N GLU A 163 19.39 3.88 -16.65
CA GLU A 163 19.98 3.64 -17.98
C GLU A 163 20.33 2.17 -18.18
N LYS A 164 20.84 1.51 -17.12
CA LYS A 164 21.17 0.09 -17.19
C LYS A 164 19.93 -0.79 -17.25
N ALA A 165 18.88 -0.46 -16.51
CA ALA A 165 17.61 -1.18 -16.57
C ALA A 165 16.99 -1.07 -17.98
N MET A 166 16.98 0.13 -18.56
CA MET A 166 16.52 0.39 -19.93
C MET A 166 17.32 -0.43 -20.96
N GLU A 167 18.65 -0.42 -20.87
CA GLU A 167 19.53 -1.23 -21.73
C GLU A 167 19.17 -2.72 -21.64
N MET A 168 19.08 -3.28 -20.43
CA MET A 168 18.80 -4.70 -20.22
C MET A 168 17.45 -5.13 -20.77
N ILE A 169 16.41 -4.31 -20.59
CA ILE A 169 15.06 -4.58 -21.10
C ILE A 169 15.03 -4.51 -22.63
N LEU A 170 15.59 -3.44 -23.22
CA LEU A 170 15.56 -3.22 -24.66
C LEU A 170 16.44 -4.23 -25.44
N ASP A 171 17.51 -4.72 -24.83
CA ASP A 171 18.37 -5.77 -25.40
C ASP A 171 17.78 -7.18 -25.23
N GLY A 172 16.63 -7.33 -24.56
CA GLY A 172 15.94 -8.60 -24.37
C GLY A 172 16.57 -9.51 -23.30
N GLN A 173 17.41 -8.96 -22.41
CA GLN A 173 18.02 -9.72 -21.31
C GLN A 173 17.00 -10.11 -20.24
N CYS A 174 15.86 -9.40 -20.19
CA CYS A 174 14.80 -9.57 -19.21
C CYS A 174 13.59 -10.35 -19.73
N GLY A 175 13.70 -10.98 -20.91
CA GLY A 175 12.61 -11.68 -21.56
C GLY A 175 12.10 -10.97 -22.80
N ALA A 176 11.00 -11.48 -23.34
CA ALA A 176 10.38 -10.94 -24.56
C ALA A 176 9.09 -10.21 -24.21
N PHE A 177 9.04 -8.92 -24.54
CA PHE A 177 7.88 -8.06 -24.32
C PHE A 177 7.25 -7.65 -25.66
N ASN A 178 6.05 -7.09 -25.59
CA ASN A 178 5.41 -6.50 -26.76
C ASN A 178 6.29 -5.39 -27.35
N PRO A 179 6.64 -5.44 -28.65
CA PRO A 179 7.45 -4.41 -29.28
C PRO A 179 6.87 -2.99 -29.15
N VAL A 180 5.54 -2.84 -29.13
CA VAL A 180 4.90 -1.54 -28.96
C VAL A 180 5.10 -1.03 -27.53
N LEU A 181 4.98 -1.90 -26.51
CA LEU A 181 5.23 -1.52 -25.12
C LEU A 181 6.69 -1.18 -24.86
N LEU A 182 7.65 -1.87 -25.50
CA LEU A 182 9.07 -1.50 -25.44
C LEU A 182 9.31 -0.09 -26.01
N GLN A 183 8.62 0.25 -27.10
CA GLN A 183 8.66 1.61 -27.62
C GLN A 183 8.00 2.62 -26.67
N CYS A 184 6.89 2.27 -26.01
CA CYS A 184 6.25 3.12 -25.01
C CYS A 184 7.19 3.39 -23.83
N LEU A 185 7.86 2.35 -23.31
CA LEU A 185 8.84 2.48 -22.24
C LEU A 185 9.98 3.43 -22.64
N LYS A 186 10.49 3.30 -23.86
CA LYS A 186 11.52 4.20 -24.39
C LYS A 186 11.03 5.65 -24.54
N ASP A 187 9.80 5.85 -24.99
CA ASP A 187 9.23 7.18 -25.17
C ASP A 187 8.95 7.87 -23.82
N CYS A 188 8.57 7.09 -22.80
CA CYS A 188 8.31 7.54 -21.44
C CYS A 188 9.55 7.57 -20.53
N GLU A 189 10.72 7.16 -21.01
CA GLU A 189 11.95 7.01 -20.22
C GLU A 189 12.23 8.21 -19.31
N LYS A 190 12.15 9.44 -19.87
CA LYS A 190 12.40 10.68 -19.12
C LYS A 190 11.33 10.99 -18.08
N GLN A 191 10.07 10.70 -18.39
CA GLN A 191 8.96 10.90 -17.45
C GLN A 191 9.12 9.94 -16.26
N ILE A 192 9.40 8.67 -16.55
CA ILE A 192 9.67 7.66 -15.54
C ILE A 192 10.90 8.06 -14.70
N LEU A 193 11.97 8.52 -15.32
CA LEU A 193 13.13 8.97 -14.54
C LEU A 193 12.77 10.14 -13.61
N ALA A 194 12.00 11.13 -14.08
CA ALA A 194 11.61 12.28 -13.27
C ALA A 194 10.67 11.92 -12.11
N GLU A 195 9.62 11.14 -12.37
CA GLU A 195 8.65 10.72 -11.35
C GLU A 195 9.28 9.83 -10.27
N PHE A 196 10.30 9.05 -10.63
CA PHE A 196 10.95 8.09 -9.73
C PHE A 196 12.32 8.58 -9.21
N SER A 197 12.85 9.71 -9.69
CA SER A 197 13.96 10.42 -9.04
C SER A 197 13.49 11.29 -7.88
N ASP A 198 12.26 11.81 -7.95
CA ASP A 198 11.62 12.61 -6.90
C ASP A 198 10.91 11.74 -5.84
N SER A 199 10.79 10.42 -6.05
CA SER A 199 10.07 9.48 -5.16
C SER A 199 10.80 9.11 -3.86
N ILE A 200 11.83 9.87 -3.46
CA ILE A 200 12.16 9.99 -2.04
C ILE A 200 10.95 10.58 -1.28
N ASP A 201 10.08 11.35 -1.96
CA ASP A 201 8.83 11.85 -1.39
C ASP A 201 7.59 11.06 -1.83
N THR A 202 7.49 9.88 -1.23
CA THR A 202 6.29 9.07 -1.12
C THR A 202 5.06 9.92 -0.79
N THR A 203 3.90 9.68 -1.40
CA THR A 203 2.67 10.33 -0.93
C THR A 203 2.36 9.91 0.51
N GLN A 204 1.77 10.84 1.28
CA GLN A 204 1.57 10.73 2.73
C GLN A 204 0.71 9.52 3.15
N ASP A 205 -0.21 9.09 2.28
CA ASP A 205 -1.07 7.91 2.47
C ASP A 205 -0.30 6.59 2.27
N ASP A 206 0.67 6.56 1.35
CA ASP A 206 1.44 5.35 1.06
C ASP A 206 2.44 5.03 2.19
N ARG A 207 3.09 6.05 2.79
CA ARG A 207 3.96 5.83 3.98
C ARG A 207 3.17 5.29 5.17
N LEU A 208 1.95 5.77 5.37
CA LEU A 208 1.05 5.29 6.42
C LEU A 208 0.66 3.83 6.19
N LEU A 209 0.36 3.46 4.95
CA LEU A 209 -0.01 2.10 4.58
C LEU A 209 1.17 1.14 4.71
N ILE A 210 2.37 1.58 4.32
CA ILE A 210 3.63 0.83 4.45
C ILE A 210 3.93 0.55 5.93
N ARG A 211 3.88 1.56 6.80
CA ARG A 211 4.12 1.38 8.24
C ARG A 211 3.07 0.52 8.94
N ALA A 212 1.79 0.73 8.61
CA ALA A 212 0.73 -0.13 9.16
C ALA A 212 0.93 -1.59 8.73
N THR A 213 1.47 -1.83 7.53
CA THR A 213 1.80 -3.17 7.04
C THR A 213 3.03 -3.76 7.76
N GLU A 214 4.08 -2.96 7.97
CA GLU A 214 5.28 -3.31 8.74
C GLU A 214 4.91 -3.81 10.15
N GLU A 215 4.08 -3.06 10.87
CA GLU A 215 3.61 -3.42 12.22
C GLU A 215 2.75 -4.70 12.23
N LEU A 216 1.95 -4.94 11.20
CA LEU A 216 1.13 -6.16 11.07
C LEU A 216 1.98 -7.42 10.87
N VAL A 217 3.14 -7.31 10.23
CA VAL A 217 4.02 -8.46 9.94
C VAL A 217 5.02 -8.70 11.07
N GLU A 218 5.57 -7.65 11.69
CA GLU A 218 6.48 -7.78 12.83
C GLU A 218 5.81 -8.46 14.04
N ASN A 219 4.52 -8.22 14.24
CA ASN A 219 3.71 -8.85 15.29
C ASN A 219 3.29 -10.32 15.01
N LYS A 220 3.95 -11.01 14.06
CA LYS A 220 3.80 -12.44 13.71
C LYS A 220 2.37 -12.98 13.73
N ILE A 221 1.86 -13.25 12.52
CA ILE A 221 0.70 -14.10 12.23
C ILE A 221 0.64 -15.29 13.20
N SER A 222 -0.21 -15.16 14.21
CA SER A 222 -0.80 -16.26 14.95
C SER A 222 -2.29 -16.22 14.62
N SER A 223 -2.70 -17.18 13.80
CA SER A 223 -3.98 -17.26 13.09
C SER A 223 -5.23 -17.33 13.97
N ASP A 224 -5.11 -17.20 15.30
CA ASP A 224 -6.20 -17.49 16.22
C ASP A 224 -6.78 -16.28 16.97
N LYS A 225 -6.30 -15.05 16.76
CA LYS A 225 -6.83 -13.86 17.48
C LYS A 225 -6.78 -12.55 16.70
N ILE A 226 -7.20 -12.52 15.43
CA ILE A 226 -7.41 -11.24 14.74
C ILE A 226 -8.88 -10.85 14.85
N ASP A 227 -9.17 -9.96 15.79
CA ASP A 227 -10.41 -9.19 15.76
C ASP A 227 -10.21 -8.05 14.75
N PHE A 228 -10.68 -8.28 13.52
CA PHE A 228 -10.69 -7.30 12.42
C PHE A 228 -11.41 -5.98 12.78
N SER A 229 -12.09 -5.92 13.94
CA SER A 229 -12.84 -4.76 14.45
C SER A 229 -11.99 -3.50 14.64
N ALA A 230 -10.70 -3.61 14.95
CA ALA A 230 -9.83 -2.46 15.18
C ALA A 230 -9.41 -1.73 13.89
N HIS A 231 -9.51 -2.39 12.73
CA HIS A 231 -8.92 -1.91 11.47
C HIS A 231 -9.86 -2.02 10.25
N LEU A 232 -11.17 -1.83 10.47
CA LEU A 232 -12.19 -1.88 9.41
C LEU A 232 -12.37 -0.53 8.65
N PRO A 233 -12.88 -0.58 7.40
CA PRO A 233 -12.61 0.32 6.27
C PRO A 233 -13.36 1.64 6.36
N ILE A 234 -13.14 2.51 5.36
CA ILE A 234 -13.76 3.83 5.13
C ILE A 234 -15.22 3.95 5.64
N ALA A 235 -16.07 2.92 5.51
CA ALA A 235 -17.45 2.90 6.03
C ALA A 235 -17.61 2.88 7.58
N ALA A 236 -16.65 2.34 8.34
CA ALA A 236 -16.62 2.46 9.80
C ALA A 236 -16.11 3.86 10.23
N ARG A 237 -15.17 4.43 9.46
CA ARG A 237 -14.64 5.79 9.63
C ARG A 237 -15.68 6.86 9.31
N ASP A 238 -16.45 6.67 8.24
CA ASP A 238 -17.58 7.53 7.87
C ASP A 238 -18.70 7.43 8.90
N ARG A 239 -18.93 6.25 9.48
CA ARG A 239 -19.84 6.09 10.63
C ARG A 239 -19.33 6.81 11.87
N TRP A 240 -18.04 6.69 12.22
CA TRP A 240 -17.45 7.38 13.36
C TRP A 240 -17.58 8.91 13.23
N ASN A 241 -17.26 9.45 12.06
CA ASN A 241 -17.46 10.87 11.74
C ASN A 241 -18.94 11.27 11.78
N PHE A 242 -19.85 10.46 11.21
CA PHE A 242 -21.28 10.75 11.18
C PHE A 242 -21.94 10.77 12.57
N PHE A 243 -21.55 9.85 13.46
CA PHE A 243 -22.10 9.80 14.82
C PHE A 243 -21.45 10.83 15.77
N SER A 244 -20.22 11.28 15.48
CA SER A 244 -19.50 12.25 16.33
C SER A 244 -19.76 13.71 15.96
N ASP A 245 -20.08 14.02 14.69
CA ASP A 245 -20.34 15.40 14.23
C ASP A 245 -21.58 16.06 14.91
N GLY A 246 -22.41 15.29 15.61
CA GLY A 246 -23.56 15.79 16.37
C GLY A 246 -23.35 16.06 17.87
N SER A 247 -22.21 15.64 18.46
CA SER A 247 -22.01 15.71 19.92
C SER A 247 -21.46 17.05 20.42
N GLY A 248 -20.85 17.85 19.54
CA GLY A 248 -20.17 19.10 19.92
C GLY A 248 -18.90 18.90 20.76
N GLU A 249 -18.39 17.67 20.83
CA GLU A 249 -17.19 17.30 21.56
C GLU A 249 -15.97 17.20 20.64
N ILE A 250 -14.80 17.61 21.14
CA ILE A 250 -13.54 17.39 20.44
C ILE A 250 -13.09 15.96 20.71
N GLN A 251 -13.21 15.10 19.70
CA GLN A 251 -12.75 13.72 19.77
C GLN A 251 -11.52 13.53 18.89
N PHE A 252 -10.56 12.79 19.43
CA PHE A 252 -9.31 12.48 18.77
C PHE A 252 -8.82 11.07 19.12
N GLU A 253 -8.00 10.51 18.24
CA GLU A 253 -7.30 9.25 18.43
C GLU A 253 -5.82 9.51 18.18
N TYR A 254 -4.97 9.02 19.08
CA TYR A 254 -3.52 9.17 18.93
C TYR A 254 -2.87 7.80 18.94
N ASP A 255 -2.18 7.49 17.86
CA ASP A 255 -1.35 6.31 17.73
C ASP A 255 0.08 6.66 18.15
N ALA A 256 0.56 6.04 19.22
CA ALA A 256 1.87 6.33 19.79
C ALA A 256 3.02 5.68 19.01
N ILE A 257 2.76 4.58 18.29
CA ILE A 257 3.76 3.83 17.50
C ILE A 257 3.95 4.54 16.16
N LEU A 258 2.83 4.85 15.50
CA LEU A 258 2.83 5.57 14.23
C LEU A 258 3.06 7.08 14.38
N ASP A 259 2.95 7.62 15.60
CA ASP A 259 3.01 9.04 15.95
C ASP A 259 2.00 9.89 15.12
N VAL A 260 0.73 9.47 15.18
CA VAL A 260 -0.36 10.03 14.37
C VAL A 260 -1.52 10.48 15.24
N LEU A 261 -1.93 11.74 15.09
CA LEU A 261 -3.15 12.28 15.69
C LEU A 261 -4.27 12.36 14.65
N ARG A 262 -5.41 11.75 14.95
CA ARG A 262 -6.64 11.83 14.16
C ARG A 262 -7.67 12.63 14.93
N LEU A 263 -8.39 13.50 14.25
CA LEU A 263 -9.44 14.37 14.79
C LEU A 263 -10.72 14.14 14.01
N THR A 264 -11.85 14.24 14.71
CA THR A 264 -13.16 14.41 14.05
C THR A 264 -13.19 15.74 13.28
N LYS A 265 -14.10 15.85 12.28
CA LYS A 265 -14.29 17.10 11.51
C LYS A 265 -14.53 18.31 12.41
N TYR A 266 -15.39 18.16 13.41
CA TYR A 266 -15.63 19.19 14.42
C TYR A 266 -14.36 19.50 15.24
N GLY A 267 -13.66 18.48 15.73
CA GLY A 267 -12.42 18.65 16.50
C GLY A 267 -11.32 19.36 15.71
N ALA A 268 -11.09 18.99 14.45
CA ALA A 268 -10.14 19.61 13.54
C ALA A 268 -10.46 21.10 13.34
N LYS A 269 -11.72 21.43 13.06
CA LYS A 269 -12.19 22.81 12.90
C LYS A 269 -12.01 23.66 14.16
N VAL A 270 -12.35 23.12 15.33
CA VAL A 270 -12.21 23.84 16.61
C VAL A 270 -10.75 24.03 16.99
N LEU A 271 -9.91 23.02 16.74
CA LEU A 271 -8.50 23.04 17.08
C LEU A 271 -7.61 23.74 16.03
N GLY A 272 -8.16 24.13 14.87
CA GLY A 272 -7.39 24.73 13.78
C GLY A 272 -6.31 23.80 13.25
N LEU A 273 -6.56 22.49 13.35
CA LEU A 273 -5.68 21.41 12.89
C LEU A 273 -6.36 20.65 11.75
N GLN A 274 -5.58 19.85 11.02
CA GLN A 274 -6.15 18.92 10.06
C GLN A 274 -6.74 17.70 10.78
N GLU A 275 -7.74 17.06 10.18
CA GLU A 275 -8.36 15.81 10.68
C GLU A 275 -7.34 14.68 10.84
N LEU A 276 -6.21 14.75 10.14
CA LEU A 276 -5.08 13.86 10.27
C LEU A 276 -3.81 14.68 10.42
N THR A 277 -3.04 14.41 11.46
CA THR A 277 -1.82 15.13 11.80
C THR A 277 -0.71 14.12 12.11
N MET A 278 0.33 14.13 11.29
CA MET A 278 1.54 13.32 11.50
C MET A 278 2.53 14.06 12.41
N HIS A 279 3.22 13.32 13.27
CA HIS A 279 4.22 13.85 14.20
C HIS A 279 3.72 15.02 15.06
N PRO A 280 2.58 14.87 15.77
CA PRO A 280 2.01 15.94 16.59
C PRO A 280 2.94 16.39 17.72
N ARG A 281 3.94 15.58 18.09
CA ARG A 281 4.93 15.85 19.15
C ARG A 281 5.85 17.06 18.90
N GLY A 282 5.75 17.72 17.74
CA GLY A 282 6.51 18.95 17.41
C GLY A 282 5.65 20.18 17.07
N LEU A 283 4.32 20.09 17.12
CA LEU A 283 3.45 21.16 16.65
C LEU A 283 3.48 22.39 17.56
N LYS A 284 3.94 23.52 17.00
CA LYS A 284 3.81 24.85 17.60
C LYS A 284 2.45 25.50 17.31
N GLN A 285 1.73 25.02 16.31
CA GLN A 285 0.40 25.50 15.94
C GLN A 285 -0.69 24.63 16.57
N GLY A 286 -1.78 25.28 16.99
CA GLY A 286 -2.95 24.65 17.62
C GLY A 286 -3.20 25.16 19.04
N TYR A 287 -4.46 25.19 19.44
CA TYR A 287 -4.91 25.75 20.74
C TYR A 287 -4.47 24.93 21.96
N LEU A 288 -3.93 23.73 21.75
CA LEU A 288 -3.36 22.89 22.79
C LEU A 288 -1.92 23.35 23.13
N GLY A 289 -1.08 23.66 22.14
CA GLY A 289 0.32 24.06 22.35
C GLY A 289 1.22 22.90 22.84
N ALA A 290 2.49 22.91 22.42
CA ALA A 290 3.45 21.83 22.66
C ALA A 290 3.57 21.40 24.15
N GLN A 291 3.54 22.35 25.08
CA GLN A 291 3.64 22.05 26.52
C GLN A 291 2.43 21.28 27.05
N ASN A 292 1.22 21.51 26.53
CA ASN A 292 0.05 20.77 27.01
C ASN A 292 -0.03 19.39 26.40
N ILE A 293 0.43 19.21 25.15
CA ILE A 293 0.60 17.89 24.53
C ILE A 293 1.55 17.05 25.38
N GLN A 294 2.71 17.61 25.77
CA GLN A 294 3.67 16.90 26.61
C GLN A 294 3.06 16.53 27.98
N ASN A 295 2.37 17.46 28.65
CA ASN A 295 1.71 17.18 29.92
C ASN A 295 0.63 16.09 29.80
N ILE A 296 -0.05 15.99 28.66
CA ILE A 296 -1.04 14.94 28.40
C ILE A 296 -0.34 13.59 28.23
N LEU A 297 0.74 13.54 27.45
CA LEU A 297 1.54 12.33 27.26
C LEU A 297 2.17 11.84 28.57
N ASP A 298 2.71 12.76 29.38
CA ASP A 298 3.29 12.44 30.69
C ASP A 298 2.22 11.91 31.66
N ALA A 299 1.02 12.49 31.66
CA ALA A 299 -0.11 11.99 32.46
C ALA A 299 -0.60 10.62 31.98
N MET A 300 -0.61 10.37 30.66
CA MET A 300 -0.92 9.04 30.12
C MET A 300 0.12 8.00 30.56
N GLN A 301 1.40 8.32 30.47
CA GLN A 301 2.49 7.40 30.85
C GLN A 301 2.56 7.14 32.36
N SER A 302 2.17 8.09 33.19
CA SER A 302 2.25 7.95 34.66
C SER A 302 0.98 7.41 35.32
N GLU A 303 -0.20 7.65 34.73
CA GLU A 303 -1.49 7.30 35.36
C GLU A 303 -2.23 6.14 34.67
N ALA A 304 -1.94 5.84 33.39
CA ALA A 304 -2.62 4.76 32.68
C ALA A 304 -1.99 3.40 33.01
N SER A 305 -2.81 2.42 33.36
CA SER A 305 -2.39 1.04 33.56
C SER A 305 -3.46 0.07 33.07
N LEU A 306 -3.09 -1.19 32.78
CA LEU A 306 -4.05 -2.20 32.32
C LEU A 306 -5.34 -2.30 33.17
N GLU A 307 -5.24 -2.01 34.48
CA GLU A 307 -6.38 -1.98 35.41
C GLU A 307 -7.15 -0.65 35.42
N LYS A 308 -6.52 0.45 34.95
CA LYS A 308 -7.09 1.80 34.85
C LYS A 308 -6.76 2.45 33.48
N PRO A 309 -7.46 2.03 32.40
CA PRO A 309 -7.25 2.56 31.04
C PRO A 309 -7.70 3.98 30.80
N VAL A 310 -8.49 4.56 31.71
CA VAL A 310 -9.08 5.89 31.48
C VAL A 310 -8.40 6.91 32.37
N VAL A 311 -7.65 7.81 31.75
CA VAL A 311 -7.02 8.97 32.40
C VAL A 311 -7.91 10.19 32.19
N LYS A 312 -8.10 10.99 33.25
CA LYS A 312 -8.91 12.22 33.20
C LYS A 312 -8.07 13.41 33.59
N ILE A 313 -7.92 14.35 32.67
CA ILE A 313 -7.08 15.54 32.85
C ILE A 313 -7.97 16.76 32.80
N LYS A 314 -7.89 17.64 33.82
CA LYS A 314 -8.57 18.94 33.79
C LYS A 314 -7.56 20.02 33.41
N LYS A 315 -7.84 20.75 32.33
CA LYS A 315 -6.94 21.80 31.85
C LYS A 315 -7.71 23.04 31.44
N GLN A 316 -7.15 24.20 31.75
CA GLN A 316 -7.66 25.46 31.24
C GLN A 316 -7.07 25.70 29.85
N LEU A 317 -7.93 25.72 28.82
CA LEU A 317 -7.55 25.92 27.42
C LEU A 317 -8.29 27.13 26.84
N SER A 318 -7.71 27.72 25.79
CA SER A 318 -8.28 28.88 25.10
C SER A 318 -8.69 28.46 23.68
N LEU A 319 -9.74 27.64 23.56
CA LEU A 319 -10.25 27.17 22.27
C LEU A 319 -11.20 28.24 21.70
N ASN A 320 -10.75 29.04 20.72
CA ASN A 320 -11.56 30.07 20.06
C ASN A 320 -12.33 31.03 20.99
N GLY A 321 -11.67 31.59 22.00
CA GLY A 321 -12.30 32.52 22.94
C GLY A 321 -11.59 32.60 24.29
N PRO A 322 -12.26 33.08 25.36
CA PRO A 322 -11.68 33.20 26.69
C PRO A 322 -11.31 31.83 27.27
N ARG A 323 -10.29 31.80 28.13
CA ARG A 323 -9.83 30.58 28.80
C ARG A 323 -10.94 29.92 29.60
N ARG A 324 -11.26 28.66 29.28
CA ARG A 324 -12.26 27.84 29.96
C ARG A 324 -11.64 26.53 30.45
N TRP A 325 -12.24 25.93 31.48
CA TRP A 325 -11.86 24.62 31.96
C TRP A 325 -12.44 23.53 31.05
N TYR A 326 -11.58 22.62 30.61
CA TYR A 326 -11.93 21.43 29.84
C TYR A 326 -11.52 20.19 30.61
N GLU A 327 -12.35 19.15 30.57
CA GLU A 327 -12.00 17.81 31.02
C GLU A 327 -11.66 16.97 29.79
N ILE A 328 -10.42 16.52 29.71
CA ILE A 328 -9.92 15.63 28.67
C ILE A 328 -9.99 14.22 29.24
N ARG A 329 -10.73 13.33 28.57
CA ARG A 329 -10.80 11.91 28.92
C ARG A 329 -10.07 11.13 27.85
N ILE A 330 -9.09 10.35 28.28
CA ILE A 330 -8.23 9.59 27.39
C ILE A 330 -8.35 8.14 27.80
N ARG A 331 -8.66 7.27 26.84
CA ARG A 331 -8.65 5.83 27.05
C ARG A 331 -7.45 5.26 26.31
N THR A 332 -6.53 4.65 27.04
CA THR A 332 -5.41 3.92 26.46
C THR A 332 -5.86 2.51 26.08
N LEU A 333 -5.35 2.04 24.94
CA LEU A 333 -5.49 0.68 24.47
C LEU A 333 -4.07 0.12 24.35
N TRP A 334 -3.83 -1.08 24.88
CA TRP A 334 -2.52 -1.74 24.83
C TRP A 334 -2.62 -3.00 23.97
N SER A 335 -1.58 -3.27 23.20
CA SER A 335 -1.37 -4.58 22.57
C SER A 335 -0.74 -5.55 23.58
N ASN A 336 -0.87 -6.86 23.37
CA ASN A 336 -0.39 -7.88 24.31
C ASN A 336 1.14 -7.91 24.48
N GLU A 337 1.90 -7.16 23.68
CA GLU A 337 3.36 -7.16 23.68
C GLU A 337 4.00 -6.01 24.48
N GLU A 338 3.22 -4.99 24.85
CA GLU A 338 3.70 -3.87 25.66
C GLU A 338 3.07 -3.93 27.06
N LYS A 339 3.87 -4.33 28.04
CA LYS A 339 3.56 -4.08 29.46
C LYS A 339 3.81 -2.60 29.76
N PRO A 340 3.03 -1.99 30.68
CA PRO A 340 2.99 -0.55 30.93
C PRO A 340 4.35 0.09 31.23
#